data_AF-A0A8T4Y3Z1-F1
#
_entry.id   AF-A0A8T4Y3Z1-F1
#
_cell.length_a   1.000
_cell.length_b   1.000
_cell.length_c   1.000
_cell.angle_alpha   90.00
_cell.angle_beta   90.00
_cell.angle_gamma   90.00
#
_symmetry.space_group_name_H-M   'P 1'
#
loop_
_entity.id
_entity.type
_entity.pdbx_description
1 polymer ?
#
loop_
_entity_poly.entity_id
_entity_poly.type
_entity_poly.pdbx_seq_one_letter_code
_entity_poly.pdbx_strand_id
1 'polypeptide(L)' 'MINAILHRVSKRIVSLALVSNSYIALGDLTGIRRRVNGRGKRLNRIVNNMPYYRLTKMIEYKAMHSG' A
#
# COMPACT_ATOMS: atom_id res chain seq x y z
N MET A 1 -6.22 -15.02 -3.98
CA MET A 1 -5.64 -14.21 -5.09
C MET A 1 -5.10 -12.84 -4.63
N ILE A 2 -5.90 -11.99 -3.98
CA ILE A 2 -5.48 -10.63 -3.54
C ILE A 2 -4.29 -10.66 -2.56
N ASN A 3 -4.29 -11.55 -1.55
CA ASN A 3 -3.19 -11.64 -0.59
C ASN A 3 -1.85 -12.00 -1.25
N ALA A 4 -1.85 -12.84 -2.29
CA ALA A 4 -0.65 -13.18 -3.03
C ALA A 4 -0.10 -11.97 -3.81
N ILE A 5 -0.99 -11.13 -4.36
CA ILE A 5 -0.60 -9.87 -4.99
C ILE A 5 0.02 -8.92 -3.96
N LEU A 6 -0.65 -8.72 -2.82
CA LEU A 6 -0.12 -7.89 -1.73
C LEU A 6 1.22 -8.40 -1.23
N HIS A 7 1.38 -9.71 -1.10
CA HIS A 7 2.64 -10.32 -0.71
C HIS A 7 3.76 -10.02 -1.72
N ARG A 8 3.51 -10.15 -3.03
CA ARG A 8 4.51 -9.84 -4.07
C ARG A 8 4.86 -8.35 -4.11
N VAL A 9 3.85 -7.49 -4.09
CA VAL A 9 4.03 -6.02 -4.13
C VAL A 9 4.79 -5.53 -2.89
N SER A 10 4.36 -5.91 -1.69
CA SER A 10 5.06 -5.54 -0.45
C SER A 10 6.51 -6.01 -0.42
N LYS A 11 6.78 -7.25 -0.85
CA LYS A 11 8.16 -7.78 -0.93
C LYS A 11 9.01 -6.98 -1.91
N ARG A 12 8.45 -6.61 -3.06
CA ARG A 12 9.17 -5.85 -4.08
C ARG A 12 9.51 -4.44 -3.61
N ILE A 13 8.58 -3.76 -2.93
CA ILE A 13 8.79 -2.42 -2.37
C ILE A 13 9.93 -2.44 -1.34
N VAL A 14 9.88 -3.36 -0.38
CA VAL A 14 10.92 -3.49 0.67
C VAL A 14 12.27 -3.87 0.05
N SER A 15 12.29 -4.84 -0.86
CA SER A 15 13.52 -5.25 -1.54
C SER A 15 14.15 -4.13 -2.35
N LEU A 16 13.35 -3.30 -3.01
CA LEU A 16 13.87 -2.15 -3.75
C LEU A 16 14.50 -1.12 -2.81
N ALA A 17 13.83 -0.81 -1.70
CA ALA A 17 14.32 0.12 -0.69
C ALA A 17 15.64 -0.35 -0.05
N LEU A 18 15.79 -1.66 0.21
CA LEU A 18 17.03 -2.24 0.72
C LEU A 18 18.17 -2.12 -0.29
N VAL A 19 17.92 -2.47 -1.56
CA VAL A 19 18.94 -2.39 -2.63
C VAL A 19 19.36 -0.94 -2.90
N SER A 20 18.42 0.00 -2.80
CA SER A 20 18.70 1.43 -3.01
C SER A 20 19.13 2.18 -1.75
N ASN A 21 19.26 1.49 -0.60
CA ASN A 21 19.52 2.09 0.71
C ASN A 21 18.62 3.30 1.00
N SER A 22 17.31 3.15 0.77
CA SER A 22 16.33 4.23 0.81
C SER A 22 15.25 3.97 1.87
N TYR A 23 14.59 5.05 2.31
CA TYR A 23 13.47 4.97 3.23
C TYR A 23 12.13 4.86 2.50
N ILE A 24 11.17 4.17 3.12
CA ILE A 24 9.80 4.06 2.61
C ILE A 24 8.92 5.05 3.38
N ALA A 25 8.41 6.07 2.68
CA ALA A 25 7.43 7.00 3.21
C ALA A 25 6.01 6.58 2.80
N LEU A 26 5.11 6.37 3.76
CA LEU A 26 3.71 6.07 3.51
C LEU A 26 2.85 7.30 3.81
N GLY A 27 1.97 7.66 2.87
CA GLY A 27 1.01 8.74 3.07
C GLY A 27 -0.12 8.37 4.03
N ASP A 28 -0.64 9.34 4.78
CA ASP A 28 -1.87 9.13 5.54
C ASP A 28 -3.09 9.14 4.60
N LEU A 29 -3.64 7.95 4.34
CA LEU A 29 -4.88 7.78 3.58
C LEU A 29 -6.11 7.59 4.49
N THR A 30 -6.02 7.96 5.77
CA THR A 30 -7.17 7.91 6.66
C THR A 30 -8.31 8.76 6.11
N GLY A 31 -9.47 8.14 5.93
CA GLY A 31 -10.65 8.79 5.35
C GLY A 31 -10.59 9.02 3.83
N ILE A 32 -9.65 8.43 3.10
CA ILE A 32 -9.52 8.62 1.64
C ILE A 32 -10.82 8.32 0.87
N ARG A 33 -11.58 7.30 1.30
CA ARG A 33 -12.90 6.96 0.71
C ARG A 33 -13.90 8.12 0.78
N ARG A 34 -13.89 8.89 1.87
CA ARG A 34 -14.72 10.10 2.01
C ARG A 34 -14.19 11.23 1.15
N ARG A 35 -12.87 11.42 1.11
CA ARG A 35 -12.21 12.48 0.32
C ARG A 35 -12.43 12.34 -1.19
N VAL A 36 -12.54 11.10 -1.70
CA VAL A 36 -12.80 10.87 -3.12
C VAL A 36 -14.28 10.82 -3.48
N ASN A 37 -15.17 10.77 -2.49
CA ASN A 37 -16.60 10.76 -2.75
C ASN A 37 -17.00 12.01 -3.56
N GLY A 38 -17.85 11.83 -4.58
CA GLY A 38 -18.20 12.89 -5.52
C GLY A 38 -17.16 13.22 -6.60
N ARG A 39 -15.93 12.69 -6.56
CA ARG A 39 -14.88 12.93 -7.58
C ARG A 39 -14.94 11.99 -8.80
N GLY A 40 -16.06 11.30 -8.99
CA GLY A 40 -16.33 10.45 -10.15
C GLY A 40 -16.28 8.94 -9.88
N LYS A 41 -17.10 8.19 -10.63
CA LYS A 41 -17.33 6.74 -10.43
C LYS A 41 -16.04 5.90 -10.55
N ARG A 42 -15.15 6.25 -11.49
CA ARG A 42 -13.90 5.51 -11.73
C ARG A 42 -12.95 5.60 -10.53
N LEU A 43 -12.73 6.80 -10.00
CA LEU A 43 -11.86 7.01 -8.85
C LEU A 43 -12.42 6.35 -7.59
N ASN A 44 -13.73 6.49 -7.36
CA ASN A 44 -14.42 5.82 -6.26
C ASN A 44 -14.22 4.30 -6.30
N ARG A 45 -14.34 3.68 -7.48
CA ARG A 45 -14.12 2.23 -7.63
C ARG A 45 -12.69 1.83 -7.31
N ILE A 46 -11.69 2.59 -7.76
CA ILE A 46 -10.28 2.31 -7.49
C ILE A 46 -10.01 2.35 -5.98
N VAL A 47 -10.41 3.43 -5.31
CA VAL A 47 -10.16 3.62 -3.87
C VAL A 47 -10.92 2.63 -3.01
N ASN A 48 -12.16 2.29 -3.38
CA ASN A 48 -12.95 1.31 -2.63
C ASN A 48 -12.40 -0.11 -2.76
N ASN A 49 -11.88 -0.48 -3.94
CA ASN A 49 -11.32 -1.82 -4.18
C ASN A 49 -9.87 -1.96 -3.71
N MET A 50 -9.15 -0.87 -3.49
CA MET A 50 -7.76 -0.92 -3.06
C MET A 50 -7.65 -1.31 -1.58
N PRO A 51 -6.98 -2.42 -1.23
CA PRO A 51 -6.82 -2.86 0.16
C PRO A 51 -5.65 -2.12 0.84
N TYR A 52 -5.70 -0.79 0.90
CA TYR A 52 -4.58 0.06 1.35
C TYR A 52 -4.07 -0.32 2.75
N TYR A 53 -4.96 -0.40 3.73
CA TYR A 53 -4.59 -0.74 5.12
C TYR A 53 -3.79 -2.06 5.21
N ARG A 54 -4.22 -3.09 4.49
CA ARG A 54 -3.53 -4.39 4.47
C ARG A 54 -2.17 -4.29 3.78
N LEU A 55 -2.08 -3.55 2.67
CA LEU A 55 -0.81 -3.32 1.98
C LEU A 55 0.20 -2.63 2.90
N THR A 56 -0.21 -1.55 3.56
CA THR A 56 0.60 -0.81 4.54
C THR A 56 1.11 -1.73 5.64
N LYS A 57 0.22 -2.50 6.28
CA LYS A 57 0.62 -3.45 7.34
C LYS A 57 1.60 -4.52 6.86
N MET A 58 1.45 -5.02 5.63
CA MET A 58 2.40 -5.99 5.07
C MET A 58 3.76 -5.37 4.74
N ILE A 59 3.79 -4.10 4.30
CA ILE A 59 5.05 -3.37 4.06
C ILE A 59 5.76 -3.15 5.39
N GLU A 60 5.05 -2.65 6.41
CA GLU A 60 5.58 -2.45 7.77
C GLU A 60 6.18 -3.75 8.33
N TYR A 61 5.41 -4.83 8.32
CA TYR A 61 5.85 -6.15 8.80
C TYR A 61 7.12 -6.63 8.10
N LYS A 62 7.18 -6.51 6.77
CA LYS A 62 8.34 -6.98 6.00
C LYS A 62 9.56 -6.09 6.14
N ALA A 63 9.37 -4.77 6.25
CA ALA A 63 10.44 -3.83 6.51
C ALA A 63 11.08 -4.12 7.87
N MET A 64 10.26 -4.31 8.91
CA MET A 64 10.73 -4.67 10.26
C MET A 64 11.43 -6.04 10.32
N HIS A 65 11.07 -6.98 9.45
CA HIS A 65 11.70 -8.31 9.42
C HIS A 65 12.96 -8.40 8.54
N SER A 66 13.18 -7.42 7.66
CA SER A 66 14.30 -7.44 6.69
C SER A 66 15.43 -6.47 7.04
N GLY A 67 15.25 -5.64 8.07
CA GLY A 67 16.29 -4.78 8.66
C GLY A 67 16.67 -5.31 10.03
#